data_AF-A0A2S6BSB0-F1
#
_entry.id   AF-A0A2S6BSB0-F1
#
_cell.length_a   1.000
_cell.length_b   1.000
_cell.length_c   1.000
_cell.angle_alpha   90.00
_cell.angle_beta   90.00
_cell.angle_gamma   90.00
#
_symmetry.space_group_name_H-M   'P 1'
#
loop_
_entity.id
_entity.type
_entity.pdbx_description
1 polymer ?
#
loop_
_entity_poly.entity_id
_entity_poly.type
_entity_poly.pdbx_seq_one_letter_code
_entity_poly.pdbx_strand_id
1 'polypeptide(L)'
;MTSKHAKALVQSITELFGDSSYADATIVCGERRRKVHQAVVCTRCETLKKAFDGHFQEGEESTITLQEDHPNAVAAMLRYLYSGDYDDRAHHDSEDDDWKALPMNAHVQDIGDKYGLPGLTALALRKFNKLIDAEDFDAPGFLPAIPAIFSNDEDHQAPYREYLMECVIENGKVLLARKDFQ
;
A
#
# COMPACT_ATOMS: atom_id res chain seq x y z
N MET A 1 23.84 -13.38 -1.31
CA MET A 1 24.50 -12.62 -0.24
C MET A 1 24.65 -11.16 -0.67
N THR A 2 23.83 -10.25 -0.15
CA THR A 2 23.98 -8.81 -0.42
C THR A 2 25.19 -8.26 0.33
N SER A 3 26.09 -7.59 -0.39
CA SER A 3 27.28 -6.92 0.16
C SER A 3 26.92 -5.97 1.30
N LYS A 4 27.77 -5.86 2.33
CA LYS A 4 27.63 -4.88 3.42
C LYS A 4 27.41 -3.46 2.89
N HIS A 5 28.09 -3.12 1.80
CA HIS A 5 27.96 -1.82 1.12
C HIS A 5 26.58 -1.62 0.50
N ALA A 6 26.00 -2.66 -0.10
CA ALA A 6 24.65 -2.60 -0.66
C ALA A 6 23.60 -2.40 0.43
N LYS A 7 23.74 -3.08 1.57
CA LYS A 7 22.86 -2.89 2.73
C LYS A 7 22.95 -1.47 3.29
N ALA A 8 24.17 -0.95 3.45
CA ALA A 8 24.38 0.42 3.93
C ALA A 8 23.76 1.46 2.99
N LEU A 9 23.90 1.29 1.68
CA LEU A 9 23.29 2.19 0.69
C LEU A 9 21.75 2.15 0.76
N VAL A 10 21.14 0.96 0.82
CA VAL A 10 19.69 0.82 0.95
C VAL A 10 19.18 1.45 2.24
N GLN A 11 19.91 1.28 3.34
CA GLN A 11 19.59 1.90 4.63
C GLN A 11 19.60 3.42 4.52
N SER A 12 20.64 4.02 3.93
CA SER A 12 20.72 5.48 3.76
C SER A 12 19.61 6.03 2.87
N ILE A 13 19.20 5.32 1.81
CA ILE A 13 18.04 5.73 1.00
C ILE A 13 16.74 5.60 1.81
N THR A 14 16.58 4.52 2.57
CA THR A 14 15.38 4.29 3.41
C THR A 14 15.22 5.40 4.46
N GLU A 15 16.32 5.86 5.05
CA GLU A 15 16.34 6.93 6.06
C GLU A 15 15.91 8.29 5.51
N LEU A 16 16.01 8.52 4.19
CA LEU A 16 15.47 9.73 3.56
C LEU A 16 13.94 9.79 3.59
N PHE A 17 13.25 8.67 3.82
CA PHE A 17 11.79 8.69 3.89
C PHE A 17 11.31 9.39 5.16
N GLY A 18 10.69 10.55 4.99
CA GLY A 18 10.22 11.38 6.09
C GLY A 18 11.26 12.40 6.57
N ASP A 19 12.49 12.33 6.08
CA ASP A 19 13.46 13.42 6.19
C ASP A 19 13.15 14.48 5.11
N SER A 20 13.14 15.75 5.52
CA SER A 20 12.89 16.88 4.63
C SER A 20 14.19 17.48 4.08
N SER A 21 15.35 17.03 4.57
CA SER A 21 16.66 17.45 4.09
C SER A 21 16.82 17.07 2.62
N TYR A 22 17.11 18.03 1.76
CA TYR A 22 17.28 17.84 0.30
C TYR A 22 16.02 17.41 -0.47
N ALA A 23 14.86 17.36 0.18
CA ALA A 23 13.60 17.13 -0.53
C ALA A 23 13.28 18.30 -1.47
N ASP A 24 13.05 17.99 -2.74
CA ASP A 24 12.87 18.92 -3.85
C ASP A 24 11.44 18.90 -4.40
N ALA A 25 10.57 18.03 -3.87
CA ALA A 25 9.17 17.95 -4.26
C ALA A 25 8.21 17.69 -3.10
N THR A 26 6.91 17.88 -3.37
CA THR A 26 5.82 17.63 -2.44
C THR A 26 4.74 16.77 -3.11
N ILE A 27 4.25 15.74 -2.41
CA ILE A 27 3.05 15.01 -2.80
C ILE A 27 1.95 15.33 -1.79
N VAL A 28 0.79 15.72 -2.30
CA VAL A 28 -0.40 16.07 -1.51
C VAL A 28 -1.48 15.01 -1.75
N CYS A 29 -2.06 14.48 -0.68
CA CYS A 29 -3.17 13.53 -0.76
C CYS A 29 -4.14 13.78 0.40
N GLY A 30 -5.34 14.25 0.08
CA GLY A 30 -6.25 14.85 1.06
C GLY A 30 -5.56 15.99 1.82
N GLU A 31 -5.60 15.93 3.15
CA GLU A 31 -4.93 16.90 4.03
C GLU A 31 -3.44 16.63 4.24
N ARG A 32 -2.94 15.46 3.78
CA ARG A 32 -1.57 15.04 4.03
C ARG A 32 -0.62 15.60 2.98
N ARG A 33 0.44 16.25 3.45
CA ARG A 33 1.54 16.75 2.63
C ARG A 33 2.82 16.00 2.97
N ARG A 34 3.47 15.40 1.98
CA ARG A 34 4.73 14.67 2.15
C ARG A 34 5.81 15.28 1.27
N LYS A 35 6.91 15.71 1.90
CA LYS A 35 8.14 16.07 1.20
C LYS A 35 8.81 14.82 0.68
N VAL A 36 9.26 14.84 -0.57
CA VAL A 36 9.89 13.71 -1.25
C VAL A 36 11.08 14.20 -2.08
N HIS A 37 11.97 13.25 -2.39
CA HIS A 37 13.12 13.40 -3.26
C HIS A 37 12.78 12.85 -4.65
N GLN A 38 12.72 13.71 -5.66
CA GLN A 38 12.45 13.33 -7.04
C GLN A 38 13.43 12.27 -7.54
N ALA A 39 14.71 12.39 -7.18
CA ALA A 39 15.74 11.41 -7.52
C ALA A 39 15.41 9.97 -7.05
N VAL A 40 14.64 9.82 -5.97
CA VAL A 40 14.19 8.51 -5.47
C VAL A 40 12.88 8.10 -6.15
N VAL A 41 11.86 8.96 -6.10
CA VAL A 41 10.50 8.59 -6.53
C VAL A 41 10.37 8.50 -8.05
N CYS A 42 10.97 9.41 -8.81
CA CYS A 42 10.93 9.40 -10.28
C CYS A 42 11.73 8.23 -10.87
N THR A 43 12.85 7.86 -10.24
CA THR A 43 13.67 6.71 -10.67
C THR A 43 12.93 5.38 -10.50
N ARG A 44 11.93 5.33 -9.61
CA ARG A 44 11.23 4.09 -9.23
C ARG A 44 9.77 4.03 -9.64
N CYS A 45 9.20 5.13 -10.11
CA CYS A 45 7.83 5.21 -10.60
C CYS A 45 7.77 6.10 -11.84
N GLU A 46 7.60 5.49 -13.01
CA GLU A 46 7.52 6.20 -14.29
C GLU A 46 6.32 7.13 -14.36
N THR A 47 5.21 6.79 -13.69
CA THR A 47 4.02 7.65 -13.61
C THR A 47 4.32 8.94 -12.84
N LEU A 48 4.97 8.85 -11.67
CA LEU A 48 5.38 10.04 -10.91
C LEU A 48 6.45 10.84 -11.66
N LYS A 49 7.39 10.16 -12.34
CA LYS A 49 8.36 10.83 -13.20
C LYS A 49 7.67 11.68 -14.27
N LYS A 50 6.73 11.11 -15.01
CA LYS A 50 5.96 11.84 -16.05
C LYS A 50 5.16 12.99 -15.47
N ALA A 51 4.62 12.84 -14.26
CA ALA A 51 3.89 13.91 -13.58
C ALA A 51 4.81 15.07 -13.17
N PHE A 52 6.03 14.79 -12.69
CA PHE A 52 7.03 15.83 -12.37
C PHE A 52 7.69 16.44 -13.62
N ASP A 53 7.95 15.65 -14.66
CA ASP A 53 8.57 16.11 -15.92
C ASP A 53 7.57 16.85 -16.84
N GLY A 54 6.26 16.71 -16.58
CA GLY A 54 5.21 17.28 -17.41
C GLY A 54 5.11 18.80 -17.31
N HIS A 55 4.68 19.46 -18.40
CA HIS A 55 4.37 20.89 -18.45
C HIS A 55 2.99 21.25 -17.82
N PHE A 56 2.42 20.37 -17.00
CA PHE A 56 1.22 20.70 -16.22
C PHE A 56 1.62 21.54 -15.01
N GLN A 57 0.69 22.31 -14.43
CA GLN A 57 0.95 23.19 -13.27
C GLN A 57 1.69 22.47 -12.10
N GLU A 58 1.52 21.15 -11.99
CA GLU A 58 2.17 20.32 -10.97
C GLU A 58 3.71 20.24 -11.12
N GLY A 59 4.22 20.29 -12.35
CA GLY A 59 5.66 20.29 -12.65
C GLY A 59 6.34 21.64 -12.35
N GLU A 60 5.60 22.75 -12.51
CA GLU A 60 6.13 24.10 -12.21
C GLU A 60 6.25 24.37 -10.70
N GLU A 61 5.36 23.80 -9.88
CA GLU A 61 5.36 23.98 -8.42
C GLU A 61 6.08 22.85 -7.65
N SER A 62 6.70 21.89 -8.35
CA SER A 62 7.27 20.66 -7.77
C SER A 62 6.31 19.97 -6.79
N THR A 63 5.02 20.02 -7.10
CA THR A 63 3.93 19.58 -6.23
C THR A 63 2.91 18.80 -7.03
N ILE A 64 2.70 17.53 -6.68
CA ILE A 64 1.69 16.67 -7.30
C ILE A 64 0.54 16.46 -6.31
N THR A 65 -0.71 16.52 -6.79
CA THR A 65 -1.89 16.29 -5.96
C THR A 65 -2.63 15.01 -6.36
N LEU A 66 -2.72 14.07 -5.42
CA LEU A 66 -3.34 12.74 -5.58
C LEU A 66 -4.68 12.71 -4.83
N GLN A 67 -5.66 13.50 -5.27
CA GLN A 67 -6.93 13.66 -4.54
C GLN A 67 -7.85 12.43 -4.60
N GLU A 68 -7.74 11.62 -5.65
CA GLU A 68 -8.57 10.44 -5.86
C GLU A 68 -8.01 9.20 -5.15
N ASP A 69 -6.81 9.27 -4.59
CA ASP A 69 -6.14 8.15 -3.95
C ASP A 69 -6.32 8.16 -2.43
N HIS A 70 -6.33 6.99 -1.82
CA HIS A 70 -6.43 6.89 -0.37
C HIS A 70 -5.11 7.34 0.32
N PRO A 71 -5.16 8.25 1.31
CA PRO A 71 -3.94 8.81 1.93
C PRO A 71 -3.00 7.81 2.58
N ASN A 72 -3.53 6.68 3.06
CA ASN A 72 -2.70 5.61 3.61
C ASN A 72 -2.10 4.72 2.50
N ALA A 73 -2.81 4.49 1.39
CA ALA A 73 -2.28 3.76 0.23
C ALA A 73 -1.12 4.54 -0.41
N VAL A 74 -1.28 5.86 -0.57
CA VAL A 74 -0.21 6.76 -1.03
C VAL A 74 1.00 6.70 -0.08
N ALA A 75 0.78 6.71 1.23
CA ALA A 75 1.86 6.60 2.20
C ALA A 75 2.63 5.28 2.07
N ALA A 76 1.94 4.16 1.88
CA ALA A 76 2.53 2.85 1.67
C ALA A 76 3.30 2.77 0.35
N MET A 77 2.73 3.29 -0.74
CA MET A 77 3.40 3.40 -2.04
C MET A 77 4.70 4.21 -1.91
N LEU A 78 4.65 5.38 -1.28
CA LEU A 78 5.85 6.21 -1.09
C LEU A 78 6.89 5.50 -0.21
N ARG A 79 6.48 4.80 0.85
CA ARG A 79 7.42 4.01 1.67
C ARG A 79 8.10 2.91 0.84
N TYR A 80 7.34 2.25 -0.02
CA TYR A 80 7.85 1.23 -0.94
C TYR A 80 8.87 1.79 -1.93
N LEU A 81 8.67 3.02 -2.43
CA LEU A 81 9.67 3.64 -3.30
C LEU A 81 11.00 3.89 -2.58
N TYR A 82 11.03 4.09 -1.26
CA TYR A 82 12.29 4.32 -0.55
C TYR A 82 12.95 3.03 -0.05
N SER A 83 12.13 2.05 0.36
CA SER A 83 12.62 0.89 1.12
C SER A 83 12.42 -0.45 0.41
N GLY A 84 11.57 -0.50 -0.61
CA GLY A 84 11.10 -1.76 -1.21
C GLY A 84 10.10 -2.53 -0.34
N ASP A 85 9.64 -1.96 0.76
CA ASP A 85 8.63 -2.53 1.66
C ASP A 85 7.64 -1.45 2.15
N TYR A 86 6.58 -1.86 2.82
CA TYR A 86 5.69 -0.97 3.57
C TYR A 86 5.12 -1.68 4.79
N ASP A 87 4.61 -0.91 5.75
CA ASP A 87 4.07 -1.45 6.99
C ASP A 87 2.55 -1.59 6.88
N ASP A 88 2.08 -2.84 6.75
CA ASP A 88 0.68 -3.24 6.71
C ASP A 88 0.04 -3.34 8.10
N ARG A 89 0.84 -3.23 9.17
CA ARG A 89 0.36 -3.23 10.57
C ARG A 89 0.49 -1.88 11.26
N ALA A 90 0.98 -0.84 10.58
CA ALA A 90 1.11 0.51 11.13
C ALA A 90 -0.20 1.10 11.68
N HIS A 91 -1.35 0.56 11.23
CA HIS A 91 -2.70 0.97 11.63
C HIS A 91 -3.49 -0.16 12.29
N HIS A 92 -2.81 -1.20 12.77
CA HIS A 92 -3.46 -2.33 13.42
C HIS A 92 -4.38 -1.89 14.58
N ASP A 93 -3.94 -0.90 15.35
CA ASP A 93 -4.63 -0.39 16.53
C ASP A 93 -5.49 0.87 16.25
N SER A 94 -5.66 1.28 14.98
CA SER A 94 -6.57 2.40 14.68
C SER A 94 -8.02 2.01 14.90
N GLU A 95 -8.82 2.97 15.37
CA GLU A 95 -10.29 2.87 15.41
C GLU A 95 -10.93 2.89 14.01
N ASP A 96 -10.12 3.17 12.98
CA ASP A 96 -10.49 3.11 11.57
C ASP A 96 -10.44 1.65 11.08
N ASP A 97 -11.60 1.01 11.01
CA ASP A 97 -11.77 -0.38 10.58
C ASP A 97 -11.52 -0.58 9.07
N ASP A 98 -11.66 0.48 8.27
CA ASP A 98 -11.41 0.45 6.82
C ASP A 98 -9.90 0.32 6.52
N TRP A 99 -9.04 0.56 7.53
CA TRP A 99 -7.60 0.54 7.36
C TRP A 99 -6.85 -0.46 8.25
N LYS A 100 -7.47 -1.63 8.45
CA LYS A 100 -6.79 -2.80 9.01
C LYS A 100 -5.89 -3.47 7.97
N ALA A 101 -5.06 -4.41 8.42
CA ALA A 101 -3.98 -4.98 7.61
C ALA A 101 -4.46 -5.66 6.30
N LEU A 102 -5.57 -6.41 6.35
CA LEU A 102 -6.09 -7.08 5.15
C LEU A 102 -6.66 -6.09 4.11
N PRO A 103 -7.61 -5.19 4.43
CA PRO A 103 -8.07 -4.15 3.50
C PRO A 103 -6.93 -3.26 2.98
N MET A 104 -5.98 -2.91 3.84
CA MET A 104 -4.81 -2.11 3.47
C MET A 104 -4.00 -2.74 2.34
N ASN A 105 -3.76 -4.06 2.39
CA ASN A 105 -3.03 -4.75 1.33
C ASN A 105 -3.78 -4.70 -0.02
N ALA A 106 -5.10 -4.83 -0.03
CA ALA A 106 -5.91 -4.69 -1.25
C ALA A 106 -5.78 -3.25 -1.82
N HIS A 107 -5.95 -2.22 -0.99
CA HIS A 107 -5.76 -0.83 -1.44
C HIS A 107 -4.33 -0.51 -1.93
N VAL A 108 -3.31 -1.17 -1.35
CA VAL A 108 -1.93 -1.03 -1.80
C VAL A 108 -1.70 -1.73 -3.14
N GLN A 109 -2.43 -2.81 -3.43
CA GLN A 109 -2.43 -3.38 -4.77
C GLN A 109 -3.06 -2.40 -5.77
N ASP A 110 -4.23 -1.84 -5.47
CA ASP A 110 -4.94 -0.93 -6.38
C ASP A 110 -4.05 0.26 -6.78
N ILE A 111 -3.39 0.90 -5.81
CA ILE A 111 -2.44 1.98 -6.09
C ILE A 111 -1.17 1.48 -6.80
N GLY A 112 -0.72 0.25 -6.49
CA GLY A 112 0.38 -0.38 -7.20
C GLY A 112 0.09 -0.55 -8.68
N ASP A 113 -1.11 -1.03 -9.03
CA ASP A 113 -1.57 -1.18 -10.42
C ASP A 113 -1.73 0.20 -11.10
N LYS A 114 -2.41 1.14 -10.44
CA LYS A 114 -2.61 2.52 -10.95
C LYS A 114 -1.30 3.24 -11.29
N TYR A 115 -0.25 3.04 -10.50
CA TYR A 115 1.05 3.70 -10.68
C TYR A 115 2.10 2.82 -11.39
N GLY A 116 1.71 1.65 -11.91
CA GLY A 116 2.57 0.78 -12.70
C GLY A 116 3.72 0.16 -11.89
N LEU A 117 3.44 -0.27 -10.66
CA LEU A 117 4.40 -0.81 -9.69
C LEU A 117 4.15 -2.31 -9.43
N PRO A 118 4.48 -3.22 -10.36
CA PRO A 118 4.17 -4.64 -10.21
C PRO A 118 4.88 -5.31 -9.02
N GLY A 119 6.02 -4.77 -8.58
CA GLY A 119 6.69 -5.24 -7.37
C GLY A 119 5.92 -4.89 -6.08
N LEU A 120 5.18 -3.78 -6.08
CA LEU A 120 4.32 -3.37 -4.96
C LEU A 120 3.06 -4.24 -4.90
N THR A 121 2.44 -4.52 -6.05
CA THR A 121 1.23 -5.35 -6.14
C THR A 121 1.52 -6.78 -5.70
N ALA A 122 2.64 -7.36 -6.17
CA ALA A 122 3.08 -8.68 -5.74
C ALA A 122 3.45 -8.73 -4.25
N LEU A 123 4.06 -7.66 -3.72
CA LEU A 123 4.36 -7.56 -2.29
C LEU A 123 3.08 -7.53 -1.45
N ALA A 124 2.06 -6.80 -1.90
CA ALA A 124 0.80 -6.66 -1.19
C ALA A 124 0.04 -7.97 -1.11
N LEU A 125 -0.08 -8.69 -2.23
CA LEU A 125 -0.72 -10.01 -2.23
C LEU A 125 0.03 -11.00 -1.33
N ARG A 126 1.37 -10.97 -1.36
CA ARG A 126 2.18 -11.83 -0.49
C ARG A 126 1.97 -11.53 0.99
N LYS A 127 1.89 -10.25 1.37
CA LYS A 127 1.62 -9.83 2.75
C LYS A 127 0.23 -10.25 3.21
N PHE A 128 -0.77 -10.06 2.34
CA PHE A 128 -2.15 -10.49 2.56
C PHE A 128 -2.25 -12.00 2.85
N ASN A 129 -1.71 -12.84 1.95
CA ASN A 129 -1.77 -14.30 2.10
C ASN A 129 -1.04 -14.75 3.37
N LYS A 130 0.12 -14.15 3.67
CA LYS A 130 0.89 -14.47 4.88
C LYS A 130 0.13 -14.14 6.17
N LEU A 131 -0.72 -13.11 6.17
CA LEU A 131 -1.56 -12.77 7.33
C LEU A 131 -2.65 -13.83 7.53
N ILE A 132 -3.34 -14.21 6.45
CA ILE A 132 -4.36 -15.27 6.51
C ILE A 132 -3.73 -16.61 6.92
N ASP A 133 -2.57 -16.97 6.38
CA ASP A 133 -1.87 -18.21 6.75
C ASP A 133 -1.48 -18.26 8.24
N ALA A 134 -1.21 -17.10 8.83
CA ALA A 134 -0.72 -16.99 10.21
C ALA A 134 -1.84 -16.90 11.25
N GLU A 135 -2.95 -16.24 10.90
CA GLU A 135 -3.99 -15.82 11.84
C GLU A 135 -5.40 -16.24 11.41
N ASP A 136 -5.57 -16.85 10.23
CA ASP A 136 -6.85 -17.30 9.69
C ASP A 136 -7.89 -16.16 9.71
N PHE A 137 -9.15 -16.45 10.00
CA PHE A 137 -10.22 -15.47 10.16
C PHE A 137 -10.06 -14.51 11.36
N ASP A 138 -9.06 -14.71 12.22
CA ASP A 138 -8.68 -13.76 13.26
C ASP A 138 -7.68 -12.71 12.75
N ALA A 139 -7.23 -12.82 11.49
CA ALA A 139 -6.34 -11.85 10.88
C ALA A 139 -6.92 -10.42 10.93
N PRO A 140 -6.07 -9.39 11.12
CA PRO A 140 -6.55 -8.02 11.33
C PRO A 140 -7.30 -7.47 10.12
N GLY A 141 -8.60 -7.20 10.32
CA GLY A 141 -9.47 -6.71 9.26
C GLY A 141 -10.08 -7.78 8.38
N PHE A 142 -10.09 -9.05 8.79
CA PHE A 142 -10.66 -10.14 7.99
C PHE A 142 -12.11 -9.86 7.55
N LEU A 143 -12.98 -9.49 8.49
CA LEU A 143 -14.39 -9.19 8.17
C LEU A 143 -14.55 -7.95 7.29
N PRO A 144 -13.91 -6.80 7.58
CA PRO A 144 -13.92 -5.64 6.67
C PRO A 144 -13.31 -5.90 5.28
N ALA A 145 -12.35 -6.84 5.15
CA ALA A 145 -11.70 -7.13 3.88
C ALA A 145 -12.66 -7.76 2.87
N ILE A 146 -13.65 -8.54 3.32
CA ILE A 146 -14.63 -9.19 2.44
C ILE A 146 -15.41 -8.13 1.63
N PRO A 147 -16.19 -7.21 2.21
CA PRO A 147 -16.89 -6.22 1.40
C PRO A 147 -15.91 -5.32 0.62
N ALA A 148 -14.74 -4.97 1.17
CA ALA A 148 -13.78 -4.11 0.46
C ALA A 148 -13.28 -4.74 -0.86
N ILE A 149 -12.96 -6.04 -0.85
CA ILE A 149 -12.41 -6.77 -2.00
C ILE A 149 -13.51 -7.23 -2.98
N PHE A 150 -14.72 -7.46 -2.48
CA PHE A 150 -15.85 -7.91 -3.31
C PHE A 150 -16.68 -6.76 -3.89
N SER A 151 -16.52 -5.53 -3.38
CA SER A 151 -17.22 -4.35 -3.93
C SER A 151 -16.52 -3.74 -5.15
N ASN A 152 -15.27 -4.10 -5.40
CA ASN A 152 -14.55 -3.71 -6.61
C ASN A 152 -14.81 -4.77 -7.69
N ASP A 153 -15.40 -4.41 -8.82
CA ASP A 153 -15.71 -5.35 -9.93
C ASP A 153 -14.49 -5.60 -10.85
N GLU A 154 -13.36 -4.94 -10.59
CA GLU A 154 -12.17 -5.12 -11.41
C GLU A 154 -11.50 -6.48 -11.17
N ASP A 155 -11.02 -7.11 -12.26
CA ASP A 155 -10.49 -8.48 -12.27
C ASP A 155 -9.14 -8.60 -11.52
N HIS A 156 -8.48 -7.47 -11.23
CA HIS A 156 -7.16 -7.47 -10.58
C HIS A 156 -7.20 -7.98 -9.13
N GLN A 157 -8.36 -8.03 -8.46
CA GLN A 157 -8.48 -8.55 -7.09
C GLN A 157 -8.89 -10.04 -7.02
N ALA A 158 -8.99 -10.76 -8.14
CA ALA A 158 -9.35 -12.18 -8.15
C ALA A 158 -8.50 -13.05 -7.19
N PRO A 159 -7.17 -12.89 -7.10
CA PRO A 159 -6.35 -13.67 -6.17
C PRO A 159 -6.72 -13.46 -4.69
N TYR A 160 -7.15 -12.25 -4.32
CA TYR A 160 -7.58 -11.95 -2.95
C TYR A 160 -8.92 -12.60 -2.64
N ARG A 161 -9.86 -12.57 -3.60
CA ARG A 161 -11.18 -13.21 -3.46
C ARG A 161 -11.05 -14.71 -3.28
N GLU A 162 -10.18 -15.37 -4.07
CA GLU A 162 -9.93 -16.80 -3.96
C GLU A 162 -9.42 -17.18 -2.56
N TYR A 163 -8.40 -16.48 -2.06
CA TYR A 163 -7.79 -16.77 -0.75
C TYR A 163 -8.76 -16.52 0.42
N LEU A 164 -9.51 -15.42 0.38
CA LEU A 164 -10.53 -15.13 1.38
C LEU A 164 -11.64 -16.18 1.38
N MET A 165 -12.12 -16.59 0.20
CA MET A 165 -13.19 -17.59 0.11
C MET A 165 -12.75 -18.96 0.58
N GLU A 166 -11.52 -19.37 0.30
CA GLU A 166 -10.94 -20.60 0.85
C GLU A 166 -11.00 -20.59 2.38
N CYS A 167 -10.50 -19.52 3.00
CA CYS A 167 -10.55 -19.33 4.46
C CYS A 167 -11.99 -19.31 5.00
N VAL A 168 -12.93 -18.63 4.33
CA VAL A 168 -14.35 -18.60 4.73
C VAL A 168 -14.99 -19.99 4.64
N ILE A 169 -14.72 -20.74 3.57
CA ILE A 169 -15.27 -22.08 3.36
C ILE A 169 -14.76 -23.05 4.43
N GLU A 170 -13.46 -23.00 4.74
CA GLU A 170 -12.85 -23.85 5.77
C GLU A 170 -13.41 -23.55 7.17
N ASN A 171 -13.74 -22.30 7.44
CA ASN A 171 -14.15 -21.83 8.77
C ASN A 171 -15.64 -21.50 8.92
N GLY A 172 -16.46 -21.82 7.92
CA GLY A 172 -17.85 -21.35 7.82
C GLY A 172 -18.72 -21.65 9.04
N LYS A 173 -18.54 -22.80 9.70
CA LYS A 173 -19.29 -23.13 10.94
C LYS A 173 -18.98 -22.19 12.09
N VAL A 174 -17.72 -21.80 12.24
CA VAL A 174 -17.26 -20.91 13.32
C VAL A 174 -17.67 -19.47 13.00
N LEU A 175 -17.45 -19.03 11.76
CA LEU A 175 -17.81 -17.70 11.29
C LEU A 175 -19.31 -17.44 11.44
N LEU A 176 -20.18 -18.35 11.01
CA LEU A 176 -21.65 -18.22 11.14
C LEU A 176 -22.14 -18.17 12.59
N ALA A 177 -21.33 -18.60 13.56
CA ALA A 177 -21.66 -18.51 14.98
C ALA A 177 -21.26 -17.17 15.61
N ARG A 178 -20.44 -16.34 14.94
CA ARG A 178 -20.04 -15.03 15.45
C ARG A 178 -21.12 -13.98 15.17
N LYS A 179 -21.30 -13.06 16.11
CA LYS A 179 -22.29 -11.97 16.00
C LYS A 179 -21.89 -10.87 15.02
N ASP A 180 -20.60 -10.71 14.77
CA ASP A 180 -20.03 -9.73 13.85
C ASP A 180 -20.04 -10.21 12.38
N PHE A 181 -20.44 -11.47 12.14
CA PHE A 181 -20.53 -12.07 10.80
C PHE A 181 -21.97 -12.19 10.27
N GLN A 182 -22.99 -12.07 11.12
CA GLN A 182 -24.42 -12.12 10.77
C GLN A 182 -24.98 -10.73 10.52
#